data_AF-A0A2K5J5P9-F1
#
_entry.id   AF-A0A2K5J5P9-F1
#
_cell.length_a   1.000
_cell.length_b   1.000
_cell.length_c   1.000
_cell.angle_alpha   90.00
_cell.angle_beta   90.00
_cell.angle_gamma   90.00
#
_symmetry.space_group_name_H-M   'P 1'
#
loop_
_entity.id
_entity.type
_entity.pdbx_description
1 polymer ?
#
loop_
_entity_poly.entity_id
_entity_poly.type
_entity_poly.pdbx_seq_one_letter_code
_entity_poly.pdbx_strand_id
1 'polypeptide(L)'
;MNILPKKSWHVRNKDNVARVRRDEAQAREEEKERERRVLLAQQEARTEFLRKKARHQNSLPELEAAEAEAPSSGPVDLFRELLEEGKGVTRGNKEYEEEKRQEKERQEKALGILTYLGQSAAEAQTQPPWYQRPPERGGPPPGPAPDEKIKSRLDPLREMQKHLGKKRRHSGEGNCSRKEKKEGCEKPRPKEPPSLDQLRAERLRREAAERARAEALLARVQGRALQEGQLEEETDDRRRRYNSQFNPQLARRPRQQDPHFAH
;
A
#
# COMPACT_ATOMS: atom_id res chain seq x y z
N MET A 1 -10.05 -41.87 -2.10
CA MET A 1 -11.46 -41.42 -1.99
C MET A 1 -11.51 -40.11 -1.21
N ASN A 2 -11.98 -39.00 -1.79
CA ASN A 2 -12.14 -37.74 -1.06
C ASN A 2 -13.53 -37.70 -0.38
N ILE A 3 -13.55 -37.76 0.94
CA ILE A 3 -14.78 -37.76 1.75
C ILE A 3 -15.19 -36.36 2.23
N LEU A 4 -14.33 -35.35 2.01
CA LEU A 4 -14.48 -34.00 2.54
C LEU A 4 -15.71 -33.26 1.98
N PRO A 5 -16.06 -33.36 0.68
CA PRO A 5 -17.27 -32.74 0.14
C PRO A 5 -18.57 -33.28 0.75
N LYS A 6 -18.55 -34.50 1.31
CA LYS A 6 -19.71 -35.14 1.95
C LYS A 6 -19.89 -34.70 3.42
N LYS A 7 -19.03 -33.83 3.94
CA LYS A 7 -19.10 -33.33 5.31
C LYS A 7 -19.80 -31.98 5.34
N SER A 8 -20.78 -31.84 6.22
CA SER A 8 -21.57 -30.61 6.40
C SER A 8 -20.75 -29.41 6.84
N TRP A 9 -19.60 -29.61 7.49
CA TRP A 9 -18.70 -28.54 7.94
C TRP A 9 -17.69 -28.10 6.87
N HIS A 10 -17.67 -28.71 5.68
CA HIS A 10 -16.68 -28.37 4.68
C HIS A 10 -16.88 -26.95 4.14
N VAL A 11 -15.92 -26.06 4.42
CA VAL A 11 -15.98 -24.62 4.10
C VAL A 11 -16.24 -24.35 2.61
N ARG A 12 -15.75 -25.21 1.71
CA ARG A 12 -15.88 -25.03 0.25
C ARG A 12 -17.18 -25.62 -0.31
N ASN A 13 -18.03 -26.21 0.51
CA ASN A 13 -19.36 -26.62 0.06
C ASN A 13 -20.17 -25.40 -0.33
N LYS A 14 -20.86 -25.49 -1.46
CA LYS A 14 -21.66 -24.38 -2.03
C LYS A 14 -22.64 -23.80 -1.00
N ASP A 15 -23.27 -24.66 -0.21
CA ASP A 15 -24.24 -24.27 0.82
C ASP A 15 -23.59 -23.47 1.96
N ASN A 16 -22.38 -23.85 2.38
CA ASN A 16 -21.66 -23.14 3.43
C ASN A 16 -21.15 -21.79 2.92
N VAL A 17 -20.63 -21.75 1.69
CA VAL A 17 -20.23 -20.49 1.06
C VAL A 17 -21.44 -19.55 0.89
N ALA A 18 -22.62 -20.08 0.54
CA ALA A 18 -23.84 -19.29 0.43
C ALA A 18 -24.31 -18.72 1.79
N ARG A 19 -24.18 -19.49 2.88
CA ARG A 19 -24.45 -19.01 4.25
C ARG A 19 -23.51 -17.88 4.64
N VAL A 20 -22.20 -18.07 4.45
CA VAL A 20 -21.19 -17.02 4.73
C VAL A 20 -21.49 -15.75 3.94
N ARG A 21 -21.82 -15.86 2.65
CA ARG A 21 -22.20 -14.69 1.83
C ARG A 21 -23.45 -13.98 2.33
N ARG A 22 -24.44 -14.71 2.85
CA ARG A 22 -25.64 -14.11 3.44
C ARG A 22 -25.29 -13.36 4.71
N ASP A 23 -24.52 -13.97 5.60
CA ASP A 23 -24.11 -13.37 6.87
C ASP A 23 -23.23 -12.12 6.62
N GLU A 24 -22.30 -12.19 5.66
CA GLU A 24 -21.49 -11.05 5.21
C GLU A 24 -22.35 -9.94 4.60
N ALA A 25 -23.37 -10.29 3.81
CA ALA A 25 -24.28 -9.31 3.23
C ALA A 25 -25.12 -8.62 4.31
N GLN A 26 -25.65 -9.38 5.27
CA GLN A 26 -26.39 -8.85 6.42
C GLN A 26 -25.52 -7.92 7.27
N ALA A 27 -24.28 -8.32 7.56
CA ALA A 27 -23.33 -7.48 8.29
C ALA A 27 -23.10 -6.14 7.57
N ARG A 28 -22.93 -6.15 6.24
CA ARG A 28 -22.79 -4.92 5.44
C ARG A 28 -24.05 -4.06 5.42
N GLU A 29 -25.23 -4.67 5.43
CA GLU A 29 -26.50 -3.93 5.50
C GLU A 29 -26.68 -3.26 6.87
N GLU A 30 -26.40 -3.98 7.96
CA GLU A 30 -26.42 -3.42 9.31
C GLU A 30 -25.41 -2.27 9.50
N GLU A 31 -24.20 -2.40 8.97
CA GLU A 31 -23.21 -1.32 8.99
C GLU A 31 -23.71 -0.07 8.26
N LYS A 32 -24.29 -0.23 7.07
CA LYS A 32 -24.92 0.88 6.32
C LYS A 32 -26.08 1.51 7.07
N GLU A 33 -26.91 0.73 7.74
CA GLU A 33 -27.99 1.26 8.56
C GLU A 33 -27.47 2.05 9.76
N ARG A 34 -26.41 1.57 10.42
CA ARG A 34 -25.74 2.29 11.51
C ARG A 34 -25.15 3.60 11.00
N GLU A 35 -24.45 3.58 9.87
CA GLU A 35 -23.93 4.79 9.23
C GLU A 35 -25.05 5.79 8.91
N ARG A 36 -26.16 5.32 8.31
CA ARG A 36 -27.34 6.16 8.05
C ARG A 36 -27.89 6.80 9.32
N ARG A 37 -28.01 6.05 10.41
CA ARG A 37 -28.45 6.57 11.72
C ARG A 37 -27.48 7.62 12.27
N VAL A 38 -26.17 7.37 12.16
CA VAL A 38 -25.15 8.33 12.58
C VAL A 38 -25.22 9.61 11.76
N LEU A 39 -25.39 9.52 10.44
CA LEU A 39 -25.52 10.69 9.56
C LEU A 39 -26.77 11.51 9.89
N LEU A 40 -27.92 10.86 10.13
CA LEU A 40 -29.14 11.53 10.57
C LEU A 40 -28.94 12.23 11.93
N ALA A 41 -28.37 11.53 12.92
CA ALA A 41 -28.08 12.11 14.22
C ALA A 41 -27.11 13.30 14.13
N GLN A 42 -26.12 13.25 13.23
CA GLN A 42 -25.22 14.38 12.97
C GLN A 42 -25.95 15.57 12.34
N GLN A 43 -26.84 15.31 11.37
CA GLN A 43 -27.67 16.35 10.75
C GLN A 43 -28.58 17.01 11.80
N GLU A 44 -29.29 16.21 12.59
CA GLU A 44 -30.16 16.66 13.67
C GLU A 44 -29.37 17.47 14.70
N ALA A 45 -28.25 16.97 15.21
CA ALA A 45 -27.39 17.69 16.16
C ALA A 45 -26.91 19.04 15.61
N ARG A 46 -26.50 19.09 14.33
CA ARG A 46 -26.09 20.33 13.67
C ARG A 46 -27.25 21.33 13.59
N THR A 47 -28.44 20.88 13.19
CA THR A 47 -29.61 21.75 13.09
C THR A 47 -30.08 22.23 14.45
N GLU A 48 -30.10 21.37 15.47
CA GLU A 48 -30.41 21.76 16.84
C GLU A 48 -29.42 22.78 17.38
N PHE A 49 -28.12 22.60 17.13
CA PHE A 49 -27.10 23.56 17.53
C PHE A 49 -27.37 24.94 16.93
N LEU A 50 -27.68 25.00 15.63
CA LEU A 50 -28.04 26.25 14.96
C LEU A 50 -29.34 26.86 15.53
N ARG A 51 -30.36 26.04 15.79
CA ARG A 51 -31.61 26.49 16.43
C ARG A 51 -31.37 27.06 17.82
N LYS A 52 -30.58 26.38 18.65
CA LYS A 52 -30.19 26.84 20.00
C LYS A 52 -29.41 28.15 19.92
N LYS A 53 -28.43 28.24 19.01
CA LYS A 53 -27.66 29.47 18.76
C LYS A 53 -28.56 30.63 18.34
N ALA A 54 -29.49 30.41 17.41
CA ALA A 54 -30.45 31.43 16.98
C ALA A 54 -31.35 31.88 18.13
N ARG A 55 -31.84 30.95 18.97
CA ARG A 55 -32.60 31.29 20.18
C ARG A 55 -31.79 32.14 21.14
N HIS A 56 -30.52 31.82 21.40
CA HIS A 56 -29.66 32.63 22.27
C HIS A 56 -29.38 34.03 21.71
N GLN A 57 -29.27 34.18 20.39
CA GLN A 57 -29.10 35.50 19.76
C GLN A 57 -30.41 36.30 19.78
N ASN A 58 -31.54 35.64 19.55
CA ASN A 58 -32.87 36.26 19.54
C ASN A 58 -33.46 36.47 20.94
N SER A 59 -32.95 35.82 21.99
CA SER A 59 -33.34 36.04 23.38
C SER A 59 -32.55 37.17 24.06
N LEU A 60 -31.51 37.68 23.40
CA LEU A 60 -30.70 38.79 23.91
C LEU A 60 -31.27 40.21 23.67
N PRO A 61 -32.48 40.41 23.08
CA PRO A 61 -33.23 41.66 23.16
C PRO A 61 -34.66 41.45 23.70
N GLU A 62 -34.84 40.73 24.82
CA GLU A 62 -36.16 40.57 25.47
C GLU A 62 -36.14 41.01 26.94
N LEU A 63 -35.57 42.18 27.21
CA LEU A 63 -35.81 42.94 28.44
C LEU A 63 -36.30 44.38 28.18
N GLU A 64 -36.65 44.74 26.94
CA GLU A 64 -37.24 46.04 26.57
C GLU A 64 -38.26 45.93 25.42
N ALA A 65 -39.28 45.06 25.54
CA ALA A 65 -40.39 45.04 24.58
C ALA A 65 -41.67 44.44 25.19
N ALA A 66 -42.18 45.06 26.26
CA ALA A 66 -43.61 45.05 26.53
C ALA A 66 -44.26 46.15 25.68
N GLU A 67 -45.43 45.83 25.09
CA GLU A 67 -46.32 46.70 24.29
C GLU A 67 -46.06 46.79 22.77
N ALA A 68 -46.75 45.94 21.98
CA ALA A 68 -47.51 46.33 20.79
C ALA A 68 -48.14 45.10 20.09
N GLU A 69 -49.47 45.10 19.97
CA GLU A 69 -50.22 44.22 19.06
C GLU A 69 -49.92 44.61 17.60
N ALA A 70 -49.42 43.68 16.79
CA ALA A 70 -49.44 43.76 15.32
C ALA A 70 -49.59 42.35 14.71
N PRO A 71 -50.34 42.17 13.60
CA PRO A 71 -50.49 40.88 12.96
C PRO A 71 -49.12 40.47 12.43
N SER A 72 -48.59 39.37 12.96
CA SER A 72 -47.24 38.91 12.69
C SER A 72 -47.10 38.55 11.21
N SER A 73 -46.41 39.40 10.47
CA SER A 73 -45.77 39.05 9.20
C SER A 73 -44.71 37.99 9.50
N GLY A 74 -45.12 36.72 9.55
CA GLY A 74 -44.24 35.58 9.81
C GLY A 74 -43.15 35.44 8.73
N PRO A 75 -42.03 34.77 9.03
CA PRO A 75 -41.01 34.48 8.01
C PRO A 75 -41.65 33.71 6.86
N VAL A 76 -41.55 34.24 5.64
CA VAL A 76 -42.10 33.58 4.44
C VAL A 76 -41.32 32.30 4.21
N ASP A 77 -41.92 31.14 4.52
CA ASP A 77 -41.37 29.83 4.20
C ASP A 77 -41.45 29.59 2.68
N LEU A 78 -40.53 30.20 1.92
CA LEU A 78 -40.41 30.09 0.45
C LEU A 78 -40.36 28.64 -0.08
N PHE A 79 -40.12 27.66 0.79
CA PHE A 79 -39.98 26.24 0.45
C PHE A 79 -41.14 25.36 0.94
N ARG A 80 -42.13 25.91 1.67
CA ARG A 80 -43.27 25.12 2.18
C ARG A 80 -44.13 24.58 1.06
N GLU A 81 -44.36 25.39 0.02
CA GLU A 81 -45.03 24.99 -1.22
C GLU A 81 -44.30 23.86 -1.95
N LEU A 82 -42.95 23.86 -1.95
CA LEU A 82 -42.15 22.83 -2.60
C LEU A 82 -42.19 21.48 -1.86
N LEU A 83 -42.27 21.53 -0.53
CA LEU A 83 -42.25 20.34 0.34
C LEU A 83 -43.63 19.70 0.49
N GLU A 84 -44.71 20.50 0.55
CA GLU A 84 -46.09 20.03 0.70
C GLU A 84 -46.75 19.64 -0.64
N GLU A 85 -46.43 20.31 -1.75
CA GLU A 85 -47.10 20.03 -3.04
C GLU A 85 -46.43 18.95 -3.89
N GLY A 86 -45.25 18.45 -3.53
CA GLY A 86 -44.55 17.42 -4.32
C GLY A 86 -44.26 17.84 -5.78
N LYS A 87 -44.50 19.10 -6.15
CA LYS A 87 -44.23 19.67 -7.48
C LYS A 87 -42.74 19.91 -7.75
N GLY A 88 -41.89 19.60 -6.77
CA GLY A 88 -40.45 19.45 -6.92
C GLY A 88 -40.04 17.98 -6.98
N VAL A 89 -40.75 17.11 -7.72
CA VAL A 89 -40.13 15.85 -8.17
C VAL A 89 -38.84 16.29 -8.82
N THR A 90 -37.74 15.98 -8.15
CA THR A 90 -36.37 16.20 -8.57
C THR A 90 -36.22 15.45 -9.88
N ARG A 91 -36.66 16.05 -10.98
CA ARG A 91 -36.32 15.63 -12.32
C ARG A 91 -34.85 15.97 -12.39
N GLY A 92 -34.02 15.02 -11.96
CA GLY A 92 -32.57 15.15 -11.96
C GLY A 92 -32.16 15.75 -13.28
N ASN A 93 -31.19 16.67 -13.25
CA ASN A 93 -30.70 17.25 -14.47
C ASN A 93 -30.24 16.08 -15.36
N LYS A 94 -30.96 15.83 -16.47
CA LYS A 94 -30.69 14.67 -17.33
C LYS A 94 -29.26 14.71 -17.84
N GLU A 95 -28.77 15.91 -18.12
CA GLU A 95 -27.41 16.18 -18.54
C GLU A 95 -26.40 15.74 -17.47
N TYR A 96 -26.71 15.91 -16.18
CA TYR A 96 -25.84 15.50 -15.07
C TYR A 96 -25.80 13.98 -14.89
N GLU A 97 -26.92 13.30 -15.08
CA GLU A 97 -26.98 11.83 -15.03
C GLU A 97 -26.22 11.21 -16.22
N GLU A 98 -26.37 11.79 -17.41
CA GLU A 98 -25.63 11.41 -18.60
C GLU A 98 -24.13 11.70 -18.45
N GLU A 99 -23.74 12.84 -17.88
CA GLU A 99 -22.34 13.18 -17.60
C GLU A 99 -21.71 12.18 -16.63
N LYS A 100 -22.41 11.84 -15.53
CA LYS A 100 -21.95 10.79 -14.61
C LYS A 100 -21.83 9.43 -15.26
N ARG A 101 -22.75 9.10 -16.16
CA ARG A 101 -22.70 7.83 -16.91
C ARG A 101 -21.48 7.82 -17.82
N GLN A 102 -21.23 8.89 -18.56
CA GLN A 102 -20.04 9.03 -19.40
C GLN A 102 -18.75 8.99 -18.58
N GLU A 103 -18.71 9.63 -17.41
CA GLU A 103 -17.54 9.60 -16.53
C GLU A 103 -17.25 8.19 -16.02
N LYS A 104 -18.29 7.44 -15.64
CA LYS A 104 -18.16 6.01 -15.29
C LYS A 104 -17.67 5.19 -16.48
N GLU A 105 -18.25 5.37 -17.66
CA GLU A 105 -17.80 4.66 -18.87
C GLU A 105 -16.34 5.01 -19.22
N ARG A 106 -15.92 6.26 -19.04
CA ARG A 106 -14.51 6.68 -19.19
C ARG A 106 -13.60 6.01 -18.17
N GLN A 107 -14.01 5.93 -16.90
CA GLN A 107 -13.25 5.25 -15.85
C GLN A 107 -13.16 3.75 -16.12
N GLU A 108 -14.27 3.10 -16.46
CA GLU A 108 -14.30 1.68 -16.81
C GLU A 108 -13.49 1.38 -18.06
N LYS A 109 -13.50 2.28 -19.05
CA LYS A 109 -12.66 2.19 -20.25
C LYS A 109 -11.17 2.37 -19.93
N ALA A 110 -10.83 3.32 -19.05
CA ALA A 110 -9.46 3.52 -18.59
C ALA A 110 -8.94 2.32 -17.77
N LEU A 111 -9.80 1.70 -16.97
CA LEU A 111 -9.51 0.47 -16.23
C LEU A 111 -9.53 -0.79 -17.12
N GLY A 112 -9.97 -0.68 -18.39
CA GLY A 112 -10.09 -1.80 -19.32
C GLY A 112 -11.26 -2.75 -19.03
N ILE A 113 -12.17 -2.39 -18.12
CA ILE A 113 -13.38 -3.16 -17.79
C ILE A 113 -14.40 -3.03 -18.92
N LEU A 114 -14.61 -1.80 -19.41
CA LEU A 114 -15.48 -1.50 -20.54
C LEU A 114 -14.63 -1.31 -21.79
N THR A 115 -14.37 -2.42 -22.49
CA THR A 115 -13.66 -2.42 -23.77
C THR A 115 -14.65 -2.73 -24.90
N TYR A 116 -14.91 -1.76 -25.78
CA TYR A 116 -15.76 -1.98 -26.94
C TYR A 116 -15.02 -2.81 -28.00
N LEU A 117 -15.73 -3.74 -28.62
CA LEU A 117 -15.24 -4.53 -29.74
C LEU A 117 -14.76 -3.59 -30.87
N GLY A 118 -13.53 -3.77 -31.35
CA GLY A 118 -12.89 -2.90 -32.34
C GLY A 118 -12.05 -1.74 -31.76
N GLN A 119 -11.95 -1.61 -30.43
CA GLN A 119 -11.02 -0.69 -29.75
C GLN A 119 -9.78 -1.41 -29.18
N SER A 120 -9.62 -2.68 -29.55
CA SER A 120 -8.52 -3.54 -29.10
C SER A 120 -7.17 -2.94 -29.50
N ALA A 121 -6.15 -3.20 -28.67
CA ALA A 121 -4.78 -2.69 -28.83
C ALA A 121 -4.17 -2.89 -30.23
N ALA A 122 -4.66 -3.82 -31.05
CA ALA A 122 -4.15 -4.06 -32.40
C ALA A 122 -4.69 -3.08 -33.46
N GLU A 123 -5.90 -2.55 -33.31
CA GLU A 123 -6.55 -1.64 -34.29
C GLU A 123 -6.47 -0.17 -33.86
N ALA A 124 -6.51 0.11 -32.56
CA ALA A 124 -6.44 1.47 -32.04
C ALA A 124 -4.99 1.99 -31.88
N GLN A 125 -4.00 1.10 -31.73
CA GLN A 125 -2.60 1.53 -31.73
C GLN A 125 -2.13 1.76 -33.15
N THR A 126 -1.59 2.94 -33.43
CA THR A 126 -0.90 3.32 -34.67
C THR A 126 0.31 2.44 -34.98
N GLN A 127 0.74 1.61 -34.04
CA GLN A 127 1.87 0.71 -34.15
C GLN A 127 1.38 -0.73 -33.99
N PRO A 128 1.52 -1.59 -35.02
CA PRO A 128 1.12 -2.99 -34.90
C PRO A 128 1.89 -3.67 -33.77
N PRO A 129 1.25 -4.55 -32.99
CA PRO A 129 1.87 -5.24 -31.87
C PRO A 129 3.05 -6.12 -32.34
N TRP A 130 3.99 -6.38 -31.43
CA TRP A 130 5.28 -7.04 -31.73
C TRP A 130 5.15 -8.41 -32.42
N TYR A 131 4.03 -9.12 -32.23
CA TYR A 131 3.77 -10.42 -32.86
C TYR A 131 3.24 -10.33 -34.30
N GLN A 132 2.72 -9.17 -34.72
CA GLN A 132 2.39 -8.90 -36.13
C GLN A 132 3.60 -8.39 -36.90
N ARG A 133 4.60 -7.85 -36.20
CA ARG A 133 5.85 -7.44 -36.84
C ARG A 133 6.74 -8.66 -37.03
N PRO A 134 7.24 -8.90 -38.25
CA PRO A 134 8.33 -9.86 -38.40
C PRO A 134 9.52 -9.37 -37.55
N PRO A 135 10.25 -10.28 -36.89
CA PRO A 135 11.45 -9.92 -36.15
C PRO A 135 12.38 -9.13 -37.08
N GLU A 136 12.84 -7.96 -36.64
CA GLU A 136 13.82 -7.20 -37.39
C GLU A 136 15.03 -8.09 -37.60
N ARG A 137 15.24 -8.52 -38.85
CA ARG A 137 16.48 -9.18 -39.27
C ARG A 137 17.55 -8.11 -39.37
N GLY A 138 17.91 -7.52 -38.23
CA GLY A 138 19.21 -6.89 -38.09
C GLY A 138 20.23 -7.97 -38.46
N GLY A 139 21.07 -7.68 -39.46
CA GLY A 139 22.15 -8.59 -39.84
C GLY A 139 22.96 -9.02 -38.62
N PRO A 140 23.61 -10.20 -38.67
CA PRO A 140 24.34 -10.73 -37.52
C PRO A 140 25.27 -9.64 -36.95
N PRO A 141 25.19 -9.33 -35.64
CA PRO A 141 26.05 -8.32 -35.04
C PRO A 141 27.51 -8.73 -35.28
N PRO A 142 28.44 -7.78 -35.51
CA PRO A 142 29.86 -8.09 -35.67
C PRO A 142 30.42 -8.55 -34.32
N GLY A 143 30.34 -9.85 -34.05
CA GLY A 143 30.85 -10.49 -32.85
C GLY A 143 30.19 -11.83 -32.56
N PRO A 144 30.83 -12.69 -31.73
CA PRO A 144 30.26 -13.97 -31.36
C PRO A 144 28.90 -13.76 -30.70
N ALA A 145 27.93 -14.61 -31.07
CA ALA A 145 26.56 -14.46 -30.61
C ALA A 145 26.53 -14.41 -29.06
N PRO A 146 25.58 -13.68 -28.44
CA PRO A 146 25.46 -13.63 -26.98
C PRO A 146 25.44 -15.03 -26.36
N ASP A 147 24.82 -15.98 -27.07
CA ASP A 147 24.74 -17.39 -26.72
C ASP A 147 26.11 -18.09 -26.72
N GLU A 148 27.00 -17.80 -27.68
CA GLU A 148 28.37 -18.34 -27.71
C GLU A 148 29.19 -17.81 -26.52
N LYS A 149 29.01 -16.54 -26.14
CA LYS A 149 29.67 -15.96 -24.97
C LYS A 149 29.21 -16.65 -23.68
N ILE A 150 27.90 -16.91 -23.55
CA ILE A 150 27.33 -17.63 -22.41
C ILE A 150 27.86 -19.06 -22.36
N LYS A 151 27.83 -19.79 -23.48
CA LYS A 151 28.37 -21.15 -23.60
C LYS A 151 29.86 -21.19 -23.22
N SER A 152 30.64 -20.24 -23.71
CA SER A 152 32.08 -20.16 -23.39
C SER A 152 32.38 -19.78 -21.93
N ARG A 153 31.44 -19.15 -21.23
CA ARG A 153 31.54 -18.79 -19.81
C ARG A 153 31.14 -19.95 -18.90
N LEU A 154 30.16 -20.75 -19.33
CA LEU A 154 29.62 -21.91 -18.62
C LEU A 154 30.29 -23.23 -19.01
N ASP A 155 31.33 -23.19 -19.83
CA ASP A 155 32.08 -24.38 -20.24
C ASP A 155 32.96 -24.92 -19.08
N PRO A 156 32.68 -26.16 -18.60
CA PRO A 156 33.44 -26.77 -17.50
C PRO A 156 34.93 -26.98 -17.86
N LEU A 157 35.29 -27.17 -19.12
CA LEU A 157 36.69 -27.30 -19.54
C LEU A 157 37.45 -26.01 -19.28
N ARG A 158 36.82 -24.86 -19.54
CA ARG A 158 37.40 -23.52 -19.33
C ARG A 158 37.57 -23.20 -17.85
N GLU A 159 36.66 -23.70 -17.01
CA GLU A 159 36.78 -23.62 -15.56
C GLU A 159 37.91 -24.50 -15.03
N MET A 160 38.01 -25.75 -15.49
CA MET A 160 39.10 -26.67 -15.13
C MET A 160 40.47 -26.11 -15.53
N GLN A 161 40.59 -25.51 -16.72
CA GLN A 161 41.84 -24.93 -17.23
C GLN A 161 42.37 -23.80 -16.32
N LYS A 162 41.50 -22.99 -15.71
CA LYS A 162 41.87 -21.97 -14.71
C LYS A 162 42.49 -22.57 -13.45
N HIS A 163 42.05 -23.74 -13.03
CA HIS A 163 42.55 -24.42 -11.83
C HIS A 163 43.85 -25.18 -12.11
N LEU A 164 43.97 -25.79 -13.30
CA LEU A 164 45.18 -26.48 -13.74
C LEU A 164 46.33 -25.49 -14.00
N GLY A 165 46.04 -24.30 -14.56
CA GLY A 165 47.05 -23.26 -14.81
C GLY A 165 47.70 -22.68 -13.56
N LYS A 166 47.02 -22.74 -12.39
CA LYS A 166 47.58 -22.30 -11.10
C LYS A 166 48.65 -23.26 -10.58
N LYS A 167 48.57 -24.55 -10.93
CA LYS A 167 49.53 -25.57 -10.49
C LYS A 167 50.90 -25.45 -11.19
N ARG A 168 50.93 -24.87 -12.39
CA ARG A 168 52.18 -24.58 -13.12
C ARG A 168 52.94 -23.33 -12.63
N ARG A 169 52.31 -22.48 -11.80
CA ARG A 169 52.96 -21.26 -11.26
C ARG A 169 53.57 -21.45 -9.86
N HIS A 170 53.43 -22.62 -9.24
CA HIS A 170 54.00 -22.93 -7.93
C HIS A 170 55.29 -23.77 -7.98
N SER A 171 55.86 -24.00 -9.17
CA SER A 171 57.18 -24.64 -9.34
C SER A 171 58.27 -23.67 -9.81
N GLY A 172 58.07 -22.37 -9.62
CA GLY A 172 59.08 -21.33 -9.87
C GLY A 172 59.09 -20.35 -8.70
N GLU A 173 60.28 -20.13 -8.15
CA GLU A 173 60.58 -19.28 -6.99
C GLU A 173 59.93 -17.88 -7.06
N GLY A 174 59.59 -17.32 -5.91
CA GLY A 174 59.39 -15.87 -5.77
C GLY A 174 58.18 -15.41 -4.95
N ASN A 175 58.40 -15.30 -3.64
CA ASN A 175 57.85 -14.27 -2.73
C ASN A 175 56.32 -14.05 -2.70
N CYS A 176 55.61 -14.69 -1.76
CA CYS A 176 54.23 -14.36 -1.43
C CYS A 176 54.17 -13.45 -0.19
N SER A 177 53.90 -12.17 -0.44
CA SER A 177 53.59 -11.15 0.57
C SER A 177 52.46 -11.62 1.50
N ARG A 178 52.80 -11.69 2.79
CA ARG A 178 51.94 -11.88 3.95
C ARG A 178 50.71 -10.95 3.88
N LYS A 179 49.54 -11.50 3.57
CA LYS A 179 48.26 -10.82 3.75
C LYS A 179 47.73 -11.20 5.12
N GLU A 180 47.70 -10.23 6.03
CA GLU A 180 47.19 -10.36 7.38
C GLU A 180 45.77 -10.95 7.36
N LYS A 181 45.63 -12.14 7.96
CA LYS A 181 44.33 -12.67 8.34
C LYS A 181 43.87 -11.87 9.55
N LYS A 182 42.90 -10.99 9.32
CA LYS A 182 42.13 -10.32 10.35
C LYS A 182 41.55 -11.38 11.29
N GLU A 183 42.03 -11.40 12.52
CA GLU A 183 41.53 -12.29 13.57
C GLU A 183 40.03 -12.08 13.76
N GLY A 184 39.28 -13.17 13.69
CA GLY A 184 37.90 -13.20 14.14
C GLY A 184 37.92 -13.05 15.66
N CYS A 185 37.32 -11.98 16.16
CA CYS A 185 37.06 -11.78 17.59
C CYS A 185 36.14 -12.91 18.08
N GLU A 186 36.73 -13.98 18.62
CA GLU A 186 35.98 -15.00 19.34
C GLU A 186 35.52 -14.40 20.67
N LYS A 187 34.21 -14.15 20.78
CA LYS A 187 33.61 -13.73 22.04
C LYS A 187 33.81 -14.85 23.08
N PRO A 188 34.29 -14.55 24.30
CA PRO A 188 34.45 -15.58 25.33
C PRO A 188 33.08 -16.17 25.66
N ARG A 189 32.96 -17.50 25.55
CA ARG A 189 31.77 -18.21 26.02
C ARG A 189 31.74 -18.14 27.57
N PRO A 190 30.60 -17.80 28.18
CA PRO A 190 30.49 -17.81 29.64
C PRO A 190 30.69 -19.24 30.15
N LYS A 191 31.53 -19.39 31.18
CA LYS A 191 31.95 -20.70 31.74
C LYS A 191 30.87 -21.38 32.58
N GLU A 192 29.78 -20.69 32.90
CA GLU A 192 28.71 -21.18 33.77
C GLU A 192 27.34 -20.98 33.11
N PRO A 193 26.39 -21.91 33.31
CA PRO A 193 25.03 -21.73 32.84
C PRO A 193 24.39 -20.52 33.54
N PRO A 194 23.57 -19.73 32.82
CA PRO A 194 22.96 -18.54 33.40
C PRO A 194 22.06 -18.89 34.59
N SER A 195 22.20 -18.12 35.67
CA SER A 195 21.37 -18.27 36.87
C SER A 195 19.88 -18.04 36.53
N LEU A 196 18.96 -18.69 37.25
CA LEU A 196 17.51 -18.58 37.02
C LEU A 196 17.02 -17.12 37.00
N ASP A 197 17.62 -16.25 37.81
CA ASP A 197 17.27 -14.83 37.85
C ASP A 197 17.72 -14.09 36.60
N GLN A 198 18.82 -14.51 35.98
CA GLN A 198 19.26 -13.97 34.68
C GLN A 198 18.29 -14.36 33.56
N LEU A 199 17.79 -15.59 33.58
CA LEU A 199 16.78 -16.06 32.62
C LEU A 199 15.44 -15.32 32.79
N ARG A 200 15.04 -15.03 34.04
CA ARG A 200 13.87 -14.19 34.33
C ARG A 200 14.05 -12.76 33.83
N ALA A 201 15.20 -12.14 34.09
CA ALA A 201 15.51 -10.80 33.61
C ALA A 201 15.56 -10.74 32.07
N GLU A 202 16.11 -11.77 31.43
CA GLU A 202 16.13 -11.88 29.97
C GLU A 202 14.71 -12.03 29.41
N ARG A 203 13.86 -12.88 30.02
CA ARG A 203 12.45 -12.99 29.65
C ARG A 203 11.74 -11.64 29.74
N LEU A 204 11.86 -10.94 30.86
CA LEU A 204 11.26 -9.61 31.04
C LEU A 204 11.76 -8.61 30.00
N ARG A 205 13.05 -8.65 29.65
CA ARG A 205 13.62 -7.79 28.60
C ARG A 205 13.04 -8.11 27.22
N ARG A 206 12.83 -9.39 26.90
CA ARG A 206 12.19 -9.80 25.64
C ARG A 206 10.71 -9.38 25.61
N GLU A 207 9.96 -9.64 26.68
CA GLU A 207 8.56 -9.22 26.81
C GLU A 207 8.42 -7.70 26.73
N ALA A 208 9.31 -6.93 27.36
CA ALA A 208 9.33 -5.47 27.29
C ALA A 208 9.65 -4.97 25.87
N ALA A 209 10.61 -5.59 25.18
CA ALA A 209 10.93 -5.24 23.80
C ALA A 209 9.77 -5.56 22.84
N GLU A 210 9.07 -6.67 23.04
CA GLU A 210 7.88 -7.04 22.25
C GLU A 210 6.70 -6.12 22.57
N ARG A 211 6.49 -5.77 23.83
CA ARG A 211 5.49 -4.76 24.24
C ARG A 211 5.77 -3.41 23.61
N ALA A 212 7.03 -2.94 23.63
CA ALA A 212 7.42 -1.69 23.00
C ALA A 212 7.19 -1.71 21.48
N ARG A 213 7.45 -2.84 20.81
CA ARG A 213 7.14 -3.00 19.38
C ARG A 213 5.64 -2.97 19.10
N ALA A 214 4.85 -3.65 19.93
CA ALA A 214 3.39 -3.66 19.80
C ALA A 214 2.79 -2.27 20.05
N GLU A 215 3.30 -1.56 21.07
CA GLU A 215 2.92 -0.19 21.38
C GLU A 215 3.28 0.76 20.25
N ALA A 216 4.48 0.66 19.66
CA ALA A 216 4.87 1.47 18.52
C ALA A 216 3.95 1.25 17.30
N LEU A 217 3.53 -0.01 17.04
CA LEU A 217 2.55 -0.30 15.99
C LEU A 217 1.18 0.31 16.29
N LEU A 218 0.70 0.20 17.53
CA LEU A 218 -0.56 0.80 17.94
C LEU A 218 -0.52 2.34 17.89
N ALA A 219 0.58 2.96 18.31
CA ALA A 219 0.77 4.40 18.22
C ALA A 219 0.76 4.90 16.76
N ARG A 220 1.32 4.11 15.82
CA ARG A 220 1.22 4.39 14.38
C ARG A 220 -0.21 4.27 13.87
N VAL A 221 -0.97 3.26 14.30
CA VAL A 221 -2.39 3.08 13.93
C VAL A 221 -3.27 4.20 14.49
N GLN A 222 -2.98 4.65 15.71
CA GLN A 222 -3.71 5.73 16.38
C GLN A 222 -3.29 7.13 15.92
N GLY A 223 -2.31 7.24 14.99
CA GLY A 223 -1.82 8.53 14.49
C GLY A 223 -1.07 9.37 15.52
N ARG A 224 -0.64 8.77 16.65
CA ARG A 224 0.09 9.47 17.73
C ARG A 224 1.61 9.49 17.51
N ALA A 225 2.15 8.60 16.67
CA ALA A 225 3.57 8.55 16.37
C ALA A 225 3.88 9.35 15.08
N LEU A 226 4.67 10.42 15.22
CA LEU A 226 5.39 11.02 14.08
C LEU A 226 6.42 10.00 13.58
N GLN A 227 6.58 9.87 12.26
CA GLN A 227 7.61 9.01 11.66
C GLN A 227 9.00 9.58 11.94
N GLU A 228 9.52 9.37 13.15
CA GLU A 228 10.93 9.61 13.43
C GLU A 228 11.73 8.48 12.78
N GLY A 229 12.32 8.77 11.62
CA GLY A 229 13.33 7.92 11.00
C GLY A 229 12.92 7.17 9.74
N GLN A 230 12.00 7.69 8.93
CA GLN A 230 12.15 7.48 7.49
C GLN A 230 13.35 8.33 7.03
N LEU A 231 14.56 7.77 7.12
CA LEU A 231 15.66 8.25 6.29
C LEU A 231 15.10 8.28 4.87
N GLU A 232 15.09 9.46 4.24
CA GLU A 232 14.52 9.69 2.93
C GLU A 232 14.79 8.50 2.03
N GLU A 233 13.73 7.74 1.74
CA GLU A 233 13.84 6.52 0.98
C GLU A 233 14.07 6.95 -0.47
N GLU A 234 15.32 7.22 -0.85
CA GLU A 234 15.75 7.85 -2.11
C GLU A 234 14.97 7.26 -3.30
N THR A 235 13.84 7.84 -3.72
CA THR A 235 12.83 7.21 -4.60
C THR A 235 13.30 7.00 -6.03
N ASP A 236 14.45 7.59 -6.38
CA ASP A 236 15.03 7.52 -7.70
C ASP A 236 15.73 6.16 -7.91
N ASP A 237 15.07 5.28 -8.66
CA ASP A 237 15.57 3.95 -9.03
C ASP A 237 16.94 3.99 -9.73
N ARG A 238 17.32 5.12 -10.32
CA ARG A 238 18.64 5.29 -10.97
C ARG A 238 19.79 5.39 -9.97
N ARG A 239 19.51 5.84 -8.74
CA ARG A 239 20.48 6.00 -7.66
C ARG A 239 20.54 4.77 -6.74
N ARG A 240 19.43 4.02 -6.68
CA ARG A 240 19.32 2.77 -5.93
C ARG A 240 20.21 1.69 -6.54
N ARG A 241 20.95 0.95 -5.69
CA ARG A 241 21.67 -0.26 -6.14
C ARG A 241 20.68 -1.41 -6.25
N TYR A 242 20.86 -2.28 -7.24
CA TYR A 242 19.98 -3.43 -7.50
C TYR A 242 19.64 -4.30 -6.26
N ASN A 243 20.55 -4.41 -5.28
CA ASN A 243 20.34 -5.22 -4.07
C ASN A 243 19.50 -4.50 -2.98
N SER A 244 19.46 -3.16 -2.96
CA SER A 244 18.72 -2.42 -1.93
C SER A 244 17.20 -2.46 -2.12
N GLN A 245 16.71 -2.79 -3.32
CA GLN A 245 15.28 -2.92 -3.60
C GLN A 245 14.64 -4.17 -2.97
N PHE A 246 15.40 -5.28 -2.88
CA PHE A 246 14.85 -6.57 -2.43
C PHE A 246 15.28 -6.94 -1.01
N ASN A 247 16.48 -6.54 -0.57
CA ASN A 247 17.00 -6.85 0.76
C ASN A 247 17.73 -5.64 1.36
N PRO A 248 17.01 -4.57 1.75
CA PRO A 248 17.63 -3.32 2.21
C PRO A 248 18.51 -3.52 3.46
N GLN A 249 18.14 -4.46 4.32
CA GLN A 249 18.91 -4.82 5.53
C GLN A 249 20.24 -5.54 5.25
N LEU A 250 20.38 -6.19 4.08
CA LEU A 250 21.61 -6.86 3.65
C LEU A 250 22.43 -6.00 2.66
N ALA A 251 21.82 -4.95 2.13
CA ALA A 251 22.47 -4.06 1.17
C ALA A 251 23.63 -3.31 1.85
N ARG A 252 24.82 -3.42 1.24
CA ARG A 252 26.00 -2.67 1.69
C ARG A 252 25.74 -1.17 1.54
N ARG A 253 25.72 -0.45 2.66
CA ARG A 253 25.67 1.03 2.65
C ARG A 253 26.95 1.58 2.02
N PRO A 254 26.86 2.62 1.17
CA PRO A 254 28.06 3.28 0.65
C PRO A 254 28.87 3.84 1.82
N ARG A 255 30.20 3.71 1.76
CA ARG A 255 31.09 4.47 2.64
C ARG A 255 30.98 5.92 2.24
N GLN A 256 30.46 6.77 3.12
CA GLN A 256 30.62 8.22 2.95
C GLN A 256 32.12 8.49 3.05
N GLN A 257 32.72 8.96 1.96
CA GLN A 257 34.06 9.54 2.00
C GLN A 257 33.83 11.01 2.30
N ASP A 258 34.25 11.46 3.48
CA ASP A 258 34.22 12.87 3.83
C ASP A 258 35.15 13.62 2.85
N PRO A 259 34.69 14.69 2.19
CA PRO A 259 35.46 15.41 1.18
C PRO A 259 36.53 16.34 1.80
N HIS A 260 37.09 15.97 2.95
CA HIS A 260 37.98 16.82 3.73
C HIS A 260 39.44 16.37 3.69
N PHE A 261 39.92 15.78 2.60
CA PHE A 261 41.37 15.65 2.33
C PHE A 261 41.65 15.71 0.83
N ALA A 262 41.63 16.94 0.30
CA ALA A 262 42.35 17.27 -0.92
C ALA A 262 43.18 18.53 -0.60
N HIS A 263 44.48 18.32 -0.38
CA HIS A 263 45.51 19.35 -0.42
C HIS A 263 46.29 19.19 -1.72
#